data_AF-A0A6P0SZV0-F1
#
_entry.id   AF-A0A6P0SZV0-F1
#
_cell.length_a   1.000
_cell.length_b   1.000
_cell.length_c   1.000
_cell.angle_alpha   90.00
_cell.angle_beta   90.00
_cell.angle_gamma   90.00
#
_symmetry.space_group_name_H-M   'P 1'
#
loop_
_entity.id
_entity.type
_entity.pdbx_description
1 polymer ?
#
loop_
_entity_poly.entity_id
_entity_poly.type
_entity_poly.pdbx_seq_one_letter_code
_entity_poly.pdbx_strand_id
1 'polypeptide(L)'
;AIAGAGAVGAVAVAIAVAIAVAIAVAIAGVVEAVGAIAGAIAVGAIAGAIAVAIAVALLGTCLGWRALKGDPRDVWIRTMAIAFAATGGTSFYKADLTDADFTGAILKSTDLREATITRTCWRKTIKLDRARPGKTILADTAVRELLVRGKGYNKPYIKSNLRGANLRGANLNKANLKQADLSEATLEDANLKWANLTEANCVGTNFTRAYLKGACLEAWNIESSTKLEDVDCQFVYLLENPEPGTDNRERRPSSGEFQPGEFTKLFQEVLDTVDLIFRNGVDWKAFIAAFTKVQVENEDAELAIQSIENKGDGVVVVKVSVPPDTNKEKIHSDFTQNYELALKAVEKKYKAKLKARDREIVIYREQNANLWDIIKREANRPIQNIIDVTAKAENDMSDNPHTFNIDQRHATNANAPIATGDNATQNIENNNATPEQKQNLAEAAAEIQQLLNQLSQTNPTTTSKEKMIVVSEVVDKIENNPTLKAKVINALKAGSVETFKEALDHPLVNILVATIEGWADA
;
A
#
# COMPACT_ATOMS: atom_id res chain seq x y z
N ALA A 1 13.95 31.79 -36.37
CA ALA A 1 14.27 31.90 -34.93
C ALA A 1 14.32 33.36 -34.43
N ILE A 2 13.80 34.32 -35.22
CA ILE A 2 13.89 35.75 -34.94
C ILE A 2 12.56 36.31 -34.37
N ALA A 3 11.42 35.67 -34.65
CA ALA A 3 10.11 36.16 -34.22
C ALA A 3 9.81 36.05 -32.70
N GLY A 4 10.43 35.09 -31.99
CA GLY A 4 10.16 34.87 -30.55
C GLY A 4 11.08 35.65 -29.61
N ALA A 5 12.32 35.92 -30.02
CA ALA A 5 13.25 36.78 -29.26
C ALA A 5 12.88 38.27 -29.37
N GLY A 6 12.22 38.64 -30.48
CA GLY A 6 11.65 39.98 -30.68
C GLY A 6 10.52 40.30 -29.70
N ALA A 7 9.68 39.33 -29.30
CA ALA A 7 8.48 39.64 -28.52
C ALA A 7 8.76 40.00 -27.05
N VAL A 8 9.72 39.35 -26.37
CA VAL A 8 10.03 39.67 -24.95
C VAL A 8 10.97 40.87 -24.83
N GLY A 9 11.91 41.01 -25.77
CA GLY A 9 12.67 42.24 -25.94
C GLY A 9 11.76 43.42 -26.26
N ALA A 10 10.81 43.26 -27.18
CA ALA A 10 9.85 44.30 -27.55
C ALA A 10 8.80 44.59 -26.48
N VAL A 11 8.37 43.62 -25.66
CA VAL A 11 7.42 43.89 -24.57
C VAL A 11 8.12 44.55 -23.37
N ALA A 12 9.33 44.15 -23.01
CA ALA A 12 10.12 44.85 -21.98
C ALA A 12 10.55 46.24 -22.46
N VAL A 13 10.94 46.38 -23.74
CA VAL A 13 11.22 47.69 -24.36
C VAL A 13 9.94 48.51 -24.53
N ALA A 14 8.80 47.92 -24.88
CA ALA A 14 7.53 48.65 -25.01
C ALA A 14 6.97 49.09 -23.67
N ILE A 15 7.11 48.29 -22.61
CA ILE A 15 6.74 48.68 -21.24
C ILE A 15 7.71 49.77 -20.74
N ALA A 16 9.03 49.64 -20.98
CA ALA A 16 10.00 50.68 -20.63
C ALA A 16 9.79 51.97 -21.42
N VAL A 17 9.44 51.89 -22.72
CA VAL A 17 9.11 53.03 -23.57
C VAL A 17 7.77 53.64 -23.16
N ALA A 18 6.75 52.85 -22.84
CA ALA A 18 5.45 53.35 -22.37
C ALA A 18 5.58 54.04 -21.00
N ILE A 19 6.40 53.49 -20.09
CA ILE A 19 6.72 54.13 -18.80
C ILE A 19 7.56 55.39 -19.01
N ALA A 20 8.55 55.38 -19.89
CA ALA A 20 9.36 56.55 -20.22
C ALA A 20 8.54 57.66 -20.91
N VAL A 21 7.60 57.30 -21.79
CA VAL A 21 6.66 58.22 -22.44
C VAL A 21 5.65 58.75 -21.41
N ALA A 22 5.12 57.91 -20.53
CA ALA A 22 4.21 58.35 -19.46
C ALA A 22 4.90 59.30 -18.46
N ILE A 23 6.17 59.03 -18.12
CA ILE A 23 6.99 59.91 -17.27
C ILE A 23 7.35 61.20 -18.02
N ALA A 24 7.69 61.14 -19.31
CA ALA A 24 7.96 62.33 -20.12
C ALA A 24 6.71 63.21 -20.30
N VAL A 25 5.53 62.60 -20.47
CA VAL A 25 4.23 63.30 -20.53
C VAL A 25 3.86 63.89 -19.17
N ALA A 26 4.13 63.19 -18.06
CA ALA A 26 3.92 63.71 -16.71
C ALA A 26 4.86 64.89 -16.38
N ILE A 27 6.10 64.87 -16.88
CA ILE A 27 7.07 65.97 -16.70
C ILE A 27 6.71 67.15 -17.61
N ALA A 28 6.22 66.92 -18.83
CA ALA A 28 5.75 67.98 -19.73
C ALA A 28 4.48 68.68 -19.18
N GLY A 29 3.60 67.94 -18.51
CA GLY A 29 2.39 68.49 -17.87
C GLY A 29 2.64 69.40 -16.67
N VAL A 30 3.86 69.42 -16.10
CA VAL A 30 4.23 70.30 -14.99
C VAL A 30 4.77 71.67 -15.47
N VAL A 31 4.98 71.86 -16.78
CA VAL A 31 5.65 73.06 -17.33
C VAL A 31 4.69 74.20 -17.72
N GLU A 32 3.37 74.03 -17.64
CA GLU A 32 2.43 75.13 -17.93
C GLU A 32 2.09 76.04 -16.72
N ALA A 33 2.73 75.87 -15.57
CA ALA A 33 2.59 76.83 -14.48
C ALA A 33 3.93 77.13 -13.81
N VAL A 34 4.27 78.42 -13.80
CA VAL A 34 5.36 79.09 -13.07
C VAL A 34 6.66 79.27 -13.87
N GLY A 35 6.96 80.54 -14.13
CA GLY A 35 8.03 81.00 -15.01
C GLY A 35 9.46 80.85 -14.46
N ALA A 36 10.37 80.75 -15.43
CA ALA A 36 11.72 81.31 -15.43
C ALA A 36 12.67 81.07 -14.24
N ILE A 37 12.72 79.87 -13.65
CA ILE A 37 13.96 79.30 -13.07
C ILE A 37 13.97 77.77 -13.25
N ALA A 38 14.31 77.25 -14.44
CA ALA A 38 14.35 75.78 -14.64
C ALA A 38 15.31 75.27 -15.72
N GLY A 39 16.32 76.06 -16.15
CA GLY A 39 17.22 75.65 -17.23
C GLY A 39 18.19 74.50 -16.89
N ALA A 40 18.57 74.34 -15.62
CA ALA A 40 19.57 73.34 -15.20
C ALA A 40 18.96 72.10 -14.53
N ILE A 41 17.77 72.23 -13.91
CA ILE A 41 17.11 71.12 -13.20
C ILE A 41 16.38 70.18 -14.19
N ALA A 42 15.86 70.72 -15.30
CA ALA A 42 15.18 69.93 -16.33
C ALA A 42 16.14 69.04 -17.15
N VAL A 43 17.33 69.53 -17.50
CA VAL A 43 18.31 68.77 -18.31
C VAL A 43 18.92 67.62 -17.51
N GLY A 44 19.18 67.82 -16.21
CA GLY A 44 19.67 66.76 -15.31
C GLY A 44 18.64 65.64 -15.07
N ALA A 45 17.36 66.00 -14.93
CA ALA A 45 16.28 65.02 -14.76
C ALA A 45 16.03 64.20 -16.03
N ILE A 46 16.07 64.83 -17.21
CA ILE A 46 15.93 64.15 -18.51
C ILE A 46 17.14 63.23 -18.77
N ALA A 47 18.36 63.70 -18.53
CA ALA A 47 19.56 62.87 -18.68
C ALA A 47 19.56 61.68 -17.71
N GLY A 48 19.12 61.88 -16.46
CA GLY A 48 18.94 60.81 -15.49
C GLY A 48 17.90 59.77 -15.93
N ALA A 49 16.74 60.21 -16.43
CA ALA A 49 15.70 59.30 -16.93
C ALA A 49 16.16 58.48 -18.15
N ILE A 50 16.89 59.10 -19.09
CA ILE A 50 17.47 58.41 -20.25
C ILE A 50 18.52 57.38 -19.80
N ALA A 51 19.41 57.75 -18.86
CA ALA A 51 20.41 56.84 -18.32
C ALA A 51 19.79 55.63 -17.62
N VAL A 52 18.73 55.83 -16.83
CA VAL A 52 17.96 54.74 -16.20
C VAL A 52 17.30 53.85 -17.25
N ALA A 53 16.67 54.43 -18.28
CA ALA A 53 16.05 53.65 -19.35
C ALA A 53 17.06 52.80 -20.13
N ILE A 54 18.24 53.36 -20.44
CA ILE A 54 19.33 52.62 -21.10
C ILE A 54 19.85 51.51 -20.18
N ALA A 55 20.05 51.79 -18.88
CA ALA A 55 20.49 50.78 -17.92
C ALA A 55 19.49 49.62 -17.79
N VAL A 56 18.19 49.92 -17.75
CA VAL A 56 17.11 48.91 -17.72
C VAL A 56 17.07 48.10 -19.02
N ALA A 57 17.25 48.73 -20.17
CA ALA A 57 17.30 48.04 -21.47
C ALA A 57 18.54 47.12 -21.60
N LEU A 58 19.72 47.59 -21.19
CA LEU A 58 20.95 46.81 -21.16
C LEU A 58 20.86 45.65 -20.17
N LEU A 59 20.24 45.87 -19.01
CA LEU A 59 20.00 44.83 -18.02
C LEU A 59 19.00 43.79 -18.54
N GLY A 60 17.88 44.20 -19.15
CA GLY A 60 16.90 43.31 -19.76
C GLY A 60 17.48 42.48 -20.92
N THR A 61 18.32 43.08 -21.77
CA THR A 61 19.02 42.35 -22.85
C THR A 61 20.07 41.38 -22.31
N CYS A 62 20.83 41.77 -21.28
CA CYS A 62 21.78 40.88 -20.62
C CYS A 62 21.09 39.68 -19.97
N LEU A 63 20.00 39.92 -19.24
CA LEU A 63 19.17 38.88 -18.63
C LEU A 63 18.53 37.96 -19.68
N GLY A 64 18.01 38.52 -20.77
CA GLY A 64 17.46 37.75 -21.89
C GLY A 64 18.51 36.87 -22.59
N TRP A 65 19.71 37.40 -22.81
CA TRP A 65 20.83 36.64 -23.37
C TRP A 65 21.26 35.51 -22.42
N ARG A 66 21.44 35.79 -21.13
CA ARG A 66 21.82 34.79 -20.13
C ARG A 66 20.77 33.68 -19.99
N ALA A 67 19.49 34.02 -20.00
CA ALA A 67 18.39 33.07 -20.02
C ALA A 67 18.40 32.16 -21.27
N LEU A 68 18.71 32.71 -22.46
CA LEU A 68 18.87 31.95 -23.70
C LEU A 68 20.09 31.03 -23.69
N LYS A 69 21.17 31.40 -23.00
CA LYS A 69 22.36 30.57 -22.79
C LYS A 69 22.16 29.49 -21.73
N GLY A 70 21.01 29.45 -21.04
CA GLY A 70 20.69 28.43 -20.06
C GLY A 70 21.29 28.66 -18.67
N ASP A 71 21.62 29.91 -18.30
CA ASP A 71 22.13 30.23 -16.96
C ASP A 71 21.12 29.80 -15.87
N PRO A 72 21.53 28.99 -14.87
CA PRO A 72 20.64 28.49 -13.83
C PRO A 72 20.08 29.58 -12.90
N ARG A 73 20.68 30.78 -12.85
CA ARG A 73 20.17 31.90 -12.03
C ARG A 73 18.93 32.57 -12.63
N ASP A 74 18.73 32.42 -13.95
CA ASP A 74 17.69 33.14 -14.71
C ASP A 74 16.60 32.18 -15.24
N VAL A 75 16.41 31.04 -14.57
CA VAL A 75 15.42 30.01 -14.92
C VAL A 75 14.00 30.58 -14.98
N TRP A 76 13.67 31.54 -14.11
CA TRP A 76 12.35 32.17 -14.07
C TRP A 76 12.05 32.96 -15.36
N ILE A 77 13.03 33.68 -15.91
CA ILE A 77 12.91 34.43 -17.17
C ILE A 77 12.66 33.48 -18.34
N ARG A 78 13.44 32.40 -18.41
CA ARG A 78 13.25 31.36 -19.43
C ARG A 78 11.86 30.73 -19.33
N THR A 79 11.39 30.48 -18.10
CA THR A 79 10.06 29.90 -17.84
C THR A 79 8.94 30.84 -18.31
N MET A 80 9.04 32.14 -18.02
CA MET A 80 8.09 33.14 -18.52
C MET A 80 8.12 33.26 -20.05
N ALA A 81 9.31 33.27 -20.65
CA ALA A 81 9.48 33.33 -22.09
C ALA A 81 8.87 32.10 -22.79
N ILE A 82 9.08 30.89 -22.24
CA ILE A 82 8.45 29.67 -22.74
C ILE A 82 6.92 29.71 -22.54
N ALA A 83 6.45 30.21 -21.39
CA ALA A 83 5.03 30.33 -21.11
C ALA A 83 4.33 31.25 -22.12
N PHE A 84 4.93 32.40 -22.43
CA PHE A 84 4.45 33.32 -23.45
C PHE A 84 4.61 32.74 -24.86
N ALA A 85 5.74 32.09 -25.17
CA ALA A 85 5.93 31.50 -26.50
C ALA A 85 4.95 30.36 -26.80
N ALA A 86 4.41 29.70 -25.77
CA ALA A 86 3.39 28.67 -25.91
C ALA A 86 1.96 29.25 -26.00
N THR A 87 1.74 30.54 -25.73
CA THR A 87 0.42 31.14 -25.99
C THR A 87 0.19 31.19 -27.49
N GLY A 88 -0.89 30.54 -27.95
CA GLY A 88 -1.15 30.33 -29.38
C GLY A 88 -0.30 29.24 -30.06
N GLY A 89 0.52 28.50 -29.30
CA GLY A 89 1.23 27.31 -29.77
C GLY A 89 0.38 26.02 -29.66
N THR A 90 0.98 24.87 -29.92
CA THR A 90 0.31 23.57 -29.77
C THR A 90 0.03 23.29 -28.30
N SER A 91 -1.21 22.94 -27.96
CA SER A 91 -1.60 22.60 -26.59
C SER A 91 -1.98 21.14 -26.49
N PHE A 92 -1.26 20.40 -25.65
CA PHE A 92 -1.63 19.10 -25.12
C PHE A 92 -2.01 19.22 -23.64
N TYR A 93 -2.47 20.40 -23.21
CA TYR A 93 -2.93 20.62 -21.83
C TYR A 93 -4.00 19.60 -21.45
N LYS A 94 -3.75 18.80 -20.41
CA LYS A 94 -4.61 17.69 -19.96
C LYS A 94 -4.90 16.60 -21.00
N ALA A 95 -4.15 16.55 -22.09
CA ALA A 95 -4.30 15.48 -23.06
C ALA A 95 -3.74 14.17 -22.48
N ASP A 96 -4.38 13.06 -22.85
CA ASP A 96 -3.79 11.73 -22.69
C ASP A 96 -2.89 11.44 -23.90
N LEU A 97 -1.59 11.38 -23.65
CA LEU A 97 -0.56 11.06 -24.64
C LEU A 97 0.05 9.69 -24.36
N THR A 98 -0.66 8.82 -23.64
CA THR A 98 -0.19 7.47 -23.35
C THR A 98 0.17 6.74 -24.64
N ASP A 99 1.38 6.18 -24.69
CA ASP A 99 1.94 5.48 -25.85
C ASP A 99 2.07 6.30 -27.16
N ALA A 100 1.88 7.63 -27.11
CA ALA A 100 2.06 8.48 -28.28
C ALA A 100 3.53 8.54 -28.73
N ASP A 101 3.77 8.62 -30.03
CA ASP A 101 5.11 8.72 -30.60
C ASP A 101 5.39 10.11 -31.19
N PHE A 102 6.33 10.83 -30.57
CA PHE A 102 6.81 12.13 -31.03
C PHE A 102 8.21 12.05 -31.67
N THR A 103 8.63 10.87 -32.13
CA THR A 103 9.98 10.69 -32.67
C THR A 103 10.30 11.71 -33.75
N GLY A 104 11.36 12.51 -33.54
CA GLY A 104 11.77 13.56 -34.48
C GLY A 104 10.87 14.80 -34.56
N ALA A 105 9.76 14.84 -33.82
CA ALA A 105 8.82 15.95 -33.85
C ALA A 105 9.44 17.25 -33.31
N ILE A 106 9.00 18.39 -33.84
CA ILE A 106 9.40 19.71 -33.36
C ILE A 106 8.37 20.21 -32.34
N LEU A 107 8.76 20.26 -31.07
CA LEU A 107 7.86 20.59 -29.95
C LEU A 107 8.18 21.93 -29.27
N LYS A 108 8.68 22.89 -30.04
CA LYS A 108 8.82 24.28 -29.56
C LYS A 108 7.44 24.88 -29.27
N SER A 109 7.32 25.74 -28.26
CA SER A 109 6.06 26.44 -27.98
C SER A 109 4.88 25.50 -27.70
N THR A 110 5.15 24.33 -27.13
CA THR A 110 4.13 23.32 -26.82
C THR A 110 3.74 23.39 -25.35
N ASP A 111 2.46 23.31 -25.03
CA ASP A 111 1.97 23.18 -23.66
C ASP A 111 1.69 21.71 -23.31
N LEU A 112 2.44 21.15 -22.35
CA LEU A 112 2.28 19.78 -21.85
C LEU A 112 1.84 19.75 -20.37
N ARG A 113 1.39 20.89 -19.83
CA ARG A 113 0.96 20.95 -18.43
C ARG A 113 -0.20 19.98 -18.21
N GLU A 114 -0.12 19.21 -17.13
CA GLU A 114 -1.15 18.23 -16.73
C GLU A 114 -1.45 17.14 -17.78
N ALA A 115 -0.62 16.99 -18.80
CA ALA A 115 -0.74 15.89 -19.75
C ALA A 115 -0.32 14.57 -19.11
N THR A 116 -1.04 13.49 -19.41
CA THR A 116 -0.57 12.13 -19.13
C THR A 116 0.42 11.74 -20.22
N ILE A 117 1.66 11.42 -19.85
CA ILE A 117 2.74 11.11 -20.81
C ILE A 117 3.37 9.74 -20.59
N THR A 118 2.57 8.81 -20.05
CA THR A 118 3.00 7.44 -19.78
C THR A 118 3.39 6.75 -21.09
N ARG A 119 4.61 6.23 -21.14
CA ARG A 119 5.25 5.54 -22.28
C ARG A 119 5.30 6.35 -23.58
N THR A 120 5.06 7.66 -23.53
CA THR A 120 5.22 8.55 -24.69
C THR A 120 6.67 8.54 -25.18
N CYS A 121 6.88 8.33 -26.48
CA CYS A 121 8.22 8.30 -27.09
C CYS A 121 8.68 9.72 -27.44
N TRP A 122 9.78 10.17 -26.83
CA TRP A 122 10.37 11.50 -27.04
C TRP A 122 11.65 11.48 -27.89
N ARG A 123 11.99 10.33 -28.48
CA ARG A 123 13.29 10.11 -29.12
C ARG A 123 13.54 11.12 -30.24
N LYS A 124 14.72 11.75 -30.24
CA LYS A 124 15.14 12.71 -31.27
C LYS A 124 14.19 13.92 -31.44
N THR A 125 13.28 14.18 -30.51
CA THR A 125 12.44 15.39 -30.54
C THR A 125 13.30 16.66 -30.56
N ILE A 126 12.82 17.66 -31.28
CA ILE A 126 13.53 18.90 -31.54
C ILE A 126 12.87 20.01 -30.72
N LYS A 127 13.68 20.74 -29.94
CA LYS A 127 13.24 21.90 -29.12
C LYS A 127 12.24 21.56 -28.01
N LEU A 128 12.25 20.34 -27.49
CA LEU A 128 11.42 19.95 -26.34
C LEU A 128 11.79 20.73 -25.06
N ASP A 129 13.03 21.24 -24.97
CA ASP A 129 13.47 22.18 -23.94
C ASP A 129 12.71 23.51 -23.93
N ARG A 130 11.95 23.80 -25.01
CA ARG A 130 11.11 24.98 -25.19
C ARG A 130 9.61 24.68 -25.10
N ALA A 131 9.24 23.50 -24.62
CA ALA A 131 7.87 23.18 -24.22
C ALA A 131 7.65 23.58 -22.75
N ARG A 132 6.39 23.73 -22.35
CA ARG A 132 5.98 23.88 -20.94
C ARG A 132 5.70 22.49 -20.36
N PRO A 133 6.62 21.89 -19.58
CA PRO A 133 6.45 20.52 -19.11
C PRO A 133 5.47 20.41 -17.93
N GLY A 134 5.16 21.51 -17.23
CA GLY A 134 4.33 21.45 -16.02
C GLY A 134 4.96 20.56 -14.94
N LYS A 135 4.17 19.65 -14.38
CA LYS A 135 4.59 18.66 -13.37
C LYS A 135 4.99 17.30 -13.97
N THR A 136 5.06 17.18 -15.30
CA THR A 136 5.43 15.92 -15.96
C THR A 136 6.92 15.60 -15.74
N ILE A 137 7.32 14.37 -16.03
CA ILE A 137 8.73 13.93 -15.94
C ILE A 137 9.70 14.73 -16.83
N LEU A 138 9.17 15.48 -17.82
CA LEU A 138 9.95 16.38 -18.68
C LEU A 138 10.42 17.67 -18.00
N ALA A 139 9.94 17.94 -16.78
CA ALA A 139 10.37 19.10 -16.00
C ALA A 139 11.83 18.95 -15.53
N ASP A 140 12.25 17.72 -15.23
CA ASP A 140 13.64 17.41 -14.94
C ASP A 140 14.46 17.42 -16.23
N THR A 141 15.54 18.21 -16.25
CA THR A 141 16.36 18.37 -17.45
C THR A 141 17.17 17.13 -17.78
N ALA A 142 17.70 16.41 -16.78
CA ALA A 142 18.45 15.18 -16.99
C ALA A 142 17.53 14.06 -17.50
N VAL A 143 16.33 13.93 -16.93
CA VAL A 143 15.31 12.98 -17.39
C VAL A 143 14.86 13.32 -18.82
N ARG A 144 14.55 14.58 -19.10
CA ARG A 144 14.20 15.01 -20.46
C ARG A 144 15.31 14.70 -21.47
N GLU A 145 16.57 14.96 -21.14
CA GLU A 145 17.69 14.62 -22.01
C GLU A 145 17.82 13.10 -22.23
N LEU A 146 17.62 12.29 -21.19
CA LEU A 146 17.61 10.84 -21.28
C LEU A 146 16.50 10.34 -22.20
N LEU A 147 15.28 10.87 -22.09
CA LEU A 147 14.13 10.52 -22.91
C LEU A 147 14.30 10.92 -24.38
N VAL A 148 14.95 12.06 -24.65
CA VAL A 148 15.20 12.51 -26.03
C VAL A 148 16.35 11.76 -26.68
N ARG A 149 17.45 11.54 -25.95
CA ARG A 149 18.70 11.03 -26.54
C ARG A 149 18.97 9.55 -26.31
N GLY A 150 18.39 8.95 -25.29
CA GLY A 150 18.68 7.58 -24.86
C GLY A 150 20.10 7.39 -24.32
N LYS A 151 20.77 8.47 -23.91
CA LYS A 151 22.17 8.46 -23.46
C LYS A 151 22.27 8.70 -21.95
N GLY A 152 22.20 7.62 -21.19
CA GLY A 152 22.29 7.59 -19.73
C GLY A 152 23.60 7.02 -19.16
N TYR A 153 24.61 6.70 -20.00
CA TYR A 153 25.87 6.10 -19.54
C TYR A 153 26.51 6.88 -18.39
N ASN A 154 26.74 6.20 -17.27
CA ASN A 154 27.40 6.74 -16.08
C ASN A 154 26.77 8.06 -15.56
N LYS A 155 25.46 8.26 -15.76
CA LYS A 155 24.75 9.44 -15.28
C LYS A 155 24.01 9.18 -13.96
N PRO A 156 23.93 10.18 -13.06
CA PRO A 156 23.14 10.10 -11.85
C PRO A 156 21.66 10.44 -12.13
N TYR A 157 20.77 9.56 -11.66
CA TYR A 157 19.32 9.69 -11.64
C TYR A 157 18.77 9.31 -10.26
N ILE A 158 19.56 9.50 -9.20
CA ILE A 158 19.20 9.18 -7.82
C ILE A 158 17.90 9.91 -7.47
N LYS A 159 16.90 9.18 -6.95
CA LYS A 159 15.56 9.71 -6.60
C LYS A 159 14.81 10.41 -7.74
N SER A 160 15.20 10.17 -9.00
CA SER A 160 14.53 10.78 -10.14
C SER A 160 13.15 10.14 -10.36
N ASN A 161 12.17 10.96 -10.71
CA ASN A 161 10.88 10.48 -11.19
C ASN A 161 10.99 10.12 -12.68
N LEU A 162 10.95 8.82 -12.96
CA LEU A 162 10.93 8.21 -14.29
C LEU A 162 9.65 7.37 -14.47
N ARG A 163 8.59 7.64 -13.69
CA ARG A 163 7.31 6.92 -13.80
C ARG A 163 6.76 7.04 -15.22
N GLY A 164 6.43 5.90 -15.81
CA GLY A 164 5.94 5.82 -17.18
C GLY A 164 6.97 6.24 -18.23
N ALA A 165 8.26 6.34 -17.92
CA ALA A 165 9.25 6.76 -18.90
C ALA A 165 9.38 5.75 -20.06
N ASN A 166 9.38 6.23 -21.31
CA ASN A 166 9.80 5.41 -22.45
C ASN A 166 11.32 5.45 -22.60
N LEU A 167 11.97 4.40 -22.09
CA LEU A 167 13.42 4.20 -22.11
C LEU A 167 13.80 3.03 -23.02
N ARG A 168 12.93 2.65 -23.97
CA ARG A 168 13.22 1.60 -24.95
C ARG A 168 14.57 1.85 -25.64
N GLY A 169 15.43 0.84 -25.62
CA GLY A 169 16.78 0.86 -26.18
C GLY A 169 17.74 1.90 -25.57
N ALA A 170 17.43 2.48 -24.41
CA ALA A 170 18.30 3.45 -23.77
C ALA A 170 19.62 2.82 -23.34
N ASN A 171 20.72 3.56 -23.47
CA ASN A 171 21.99 3.20 -22.86
C ASN A 171 22.08 3.77 -21.43
N LEU A 172 21.76 2.96 -20.43
CA LEU A 172 21.85 3.24 -18.99
C LEU A 172 23.02 2.49 -18.33
N ASN A 173 24.02 2.08 -19.11
CA ASN A 173 25.17 1.35 -18.59
C ASN A 173 25.89 2.21 -17.53
N LYS A 174 26.14 1.65 -16.34
CA LYS A 174 26.66 2.36 -15.15
C LYS A 174 25.81 3.53 -14.64
N ALA A 175 24.56 3.68 -15.08
CA ALA A 175 23.69 4.72 -14.55
C ALA A 175 23.42 4.47 -13.05
N ASN A 176 23.34 5.53 -12.26
CA ASN A 176 22.92 5.44 -10.87
C ASN A 176 21.43 5.80 -10.77
N LEU A 177 20.58 4.79 -10.66
CA LEU A 177 19.13 4.87 -10.53
C LEU A 177 18.67 4.58 -9.10
N LYS A 178 19.56 4.73 -8.10
CA LYS A 178 19.23 4.50 -6.69
C LYS A 178 17.99 5.28 -6.28
N GLN A 179 17.00 4.61 -5.70
CA GLN A 179 15.72 5.20 -5.26
C GLN A 179 14.92 5.90 -6.37
N ALA A 180 15.22 5.66 -7.65
CA ALA A 180 14.44 6.22 -8.75
C ALA A 180 13.05 5.55 -8.83
N ASP A 181 12.03 6.31 -9.21
CA ASP A 181 10.71 5.76 -9.52
C ASP A 181 10.65 5.42 -11.00
N LEU A 182 10.72 4.13 -11.35
CA LEU A 182 10.60 3.57 -12.70
C LEU A 182 9.24 2.91 -12.93
N SER A 183 8.26 3.12 -12.04
CA SER A 183 6.97 2.44 -12.13
C SER A 183 6.32 2.68 -13.50
N GLU A 184 5.74 1.65 -14.12
CA GLU A 184 5.13 1.67 -15.46
C GLU A 184 6.06 2.09 -16.62
N ALA A 185 7.38 2.23 -16.39
CA ALA A 185 8.33 2.58 -17.43
C ALA A 185 8.56 1.43 -18.41
N THR A 186 8.99 1.75 -19.63
CA THR A 186 9.44 0.75 -20.62
C THR A 186 10.94 0.82 -20.80
N LEU A 187 11.64 -0.22 -20.34
CA LEU A 187 13.09 -0.46 -20.49
C LEU A 187 13.37 -1.61 -21.48
N GLU A 188 12.42 -1.93 -22.36
CA GLU A 188 12.58 -2.94 -23.40
C GLU A 188 13.87 -2.67 -24.21
N ASP A 189 14.68 -3.70 -24.42
CA ASP A 189 15.98 -3.62 -25.10
C ASP A 189 17.01 -2.63 -24.47
N ALA A 190 16.77 -2.09 -23.26
CA ALA A 190 17.64 -1.11 -22.64
C ALA A 190 18.93 -1.74 -22.07
N ASN A 191 20.04 -1.04 -22.19
CA ASN A 191 21.33 -1.46 -21.64
C ASN A 191 21.50 -0.91 -20.22
N LEU A 192 21.27 -1.74 -19.20
CA LEU A 192 21.42 -1.44 -17.78
C LEU A 192 22.65 -2.13 -17.16
N LYS A 193 23.63 -2.53 -17.99
CA LYS A 193 24.84 -3.20 -17.49
C LYS A 193 25.51 -2.33 -16.42
N TRP A 194 25.83 -2.91 -15.27
CA TRP A 194 26.45 -2.23 -14.13
C TRP A 194 25.66 -1.04 -13.56
N ALA A 195 24.37 -0.91 -13.88
CA ALA A 195 23.52 0.12 -13.29
C ALA A 195 23.27 -0.17 -11.80
N ASN A 196 23.10 0.89 -11.02
CA ASN A 196 22.68 0.79 -9.63
C ASN A 196 21.17 1.04 -9.55
N LEU A 197 20.39 0.00 -9.24
CA LEU A 197 18.93 0.04 -9.04
C LEU A 197 18.57 -0.14 -7.56
N THR A 198 19.51 0.12 -6.63
CA THR A 198 19.26 -0.02 -5.19
C THR A 198 18.02 0.79 -4.78
N GLU A 199 17.06 0.14 -4.14
CA GLU A 199 15.79 0.74 -3.70
C GLU A 199 14.97 1.40 -4.82
N ALA A 200 15.23 1.08 -6.10
CA ALA A 200 14.45 1.63 -7.21
C ALA A 200 13.05 1.01 -7.24
N ASN A 201 12.03 1.83 -7.51
CA ASN A 201 10.66 1.34 -7.66
C ASN A 201 10.40 0.92 -9.11
N CYS A 202 10.28 -0.37 -9.37
CA CYS A 202 10.17 -0.98 -10.70
C CYS A 202 8.81 -1.69 -10.91
N VAL A 203 7.78 -1.26 -10.19
CA VAL A 203 6.40 -1.78 -10.28
C VAL A 203 5.83 -1.55 -11.68
N GLY A 204 5.37 -2.61 -12.36
CA GLY A 204 4.83 -2.52 -13.72
C GLY A 204 5.86 -2.11 -14.78
N THR A 205 7.15 -2.11 -14.45
CA THR A 205 8.21 -1.79 -15.40
C THR A 205 8.42 -2.94 -16.37
N ASN A 206 8.59 -2.61 -17.65
CA ASN A 206 8.91 -3.57 -18.70
C ASN A 206 10.43 -3.66 -18.92
N PHE A 207 11.08 -4.75 -18.51
CA PHE A 207 12.49 -5.06 -18.78
C PHE A 207 12.69 -6.11 -19.89
N THR A 208 11.69 -6.38 -20.73
CA THR A 208 11.79 -7.40 -21.78
C THR A 208 13.05 -7.18 -22.62
N ARG A 209 13.92 -8.20 -22.73
CA ARG A 209 15.22 -8.13 -23.44
C ARG A 209 16.20 -7.05 -22.95
N ALA A 210 16.04 -6.54 -21.74
CA ALA A 210 17.00 -5.61 -21.15
C ALA A 210 18.30 -6.32 -20.78
N TYR A 211 19.41 -5.57 -20.75
CA TYR A 211 20.73 -6.09 -20.39
C TYR A 211 21.09 -5.70 -18.94
N LEU A 212 21.14 -6.67 -18.02
CA LEU A 212 21.33 -6.42 -16.59
C LEU A 212 22.66 -6.92 -16.01
N LYS A 213 23.62 -7.35 -16.84
CA LYS A 213 24.94 -7.80 -16.38
C LYS A 213 25.57 -6.85 -15.37
N GLY A 214 25.84 -7.34 -14.17
CA GLY A 214 26.51 -6.63 -13.08
C GLY A 214 25.68 -5.52 -12.45
N ALA A 215 24.39 -5.40 -12.75
CA ALA A 215 23.52 -4.45 -12.08
C ALA A 215 23.36 -4.79 -10.60
N CYS A 216 23.15 -3.77 -9.77
CA CYS A 216 22.82 -3.93 -8.36
C CYS A 216 21.31 -3.78 -8.16
N LEU A 217 20.67 -4.79 -7.58
CA LEU A 217 19.22 -4.90 -7.37
C LEU A 217 18.84 -4.90 -5.88
N GLU A 218 19.72 -4.40 -5.02
CA GLU A 218 19.49 -4.36 -3.56
C GLU A 218 18.17 -3.66 -3.26
N ALA A 219 17.24 -4.39 -2.64
CA ALA A 219 15.91 -3.88 -2.28
C ALA A 219 15.16 -3.16 -3.42
N TRP A 220 15.41 -3.51 -4.69
CA TRP A 220 14.58 -3.01 -5.77
C TRP A 220 13.15 -3.51 -5.58
N ASN A 221 12.16 -2.65 -5.84
CA ASN A 221 10.76 -3.01 -5.67
C ASN A 221 10.21 -3.49 -7.01
N ILE A 222 9.83 -4.77 -7.09
CA ILE A 222 9.15 -5.36 -8.24
C ILE A 222 7.85 -5.98 -7.74
N GLU A 223 6.91 -6.16 -8.65
CA GLU A 223 5.69 -6.90 -8.38
C GLU A 223 5.36 -7.74 -9.60
N SER A 224 4.23 -8.43 -9.54
CA SER A 224 3.86 -9.38 -10.57
C SER A 224 3.47 -8.76 -11.92
N SER A 225 3.25 -7.45 -11.99
CA SER A 225 3.10 -6.68 -13.23
C SER A 225 4.45 -6.33 -13.90
N THR A 226 5.58 -6.48 -13.21
CA THR A 226 6.92 -6.24 -13.75
C THR A 226 7.29 -7.33 -14.76
N LYS A 227 7.75 -6.93 -15.95
CA LYS A 227 8.07 -7.87 -17.03
C LYS A 227 9.57 -8.14 -17.11
N LEU A 228 9.97 -9.41 -16.96
CA LEU A 228 11.37 -9.86 -17.00
C LEU A 228 11.61 -10.92 -18.11
N GLU A 229 10.83 -10.92 -19.19
CA GLU A 229 11.01 -11.90 -20.28
C GLU A 229 12.30 -11.64 -21.05
N ASP A 230 13.04 -12.71 -21.37
CA ASP A 230 14.25 -12.67 -22.18
C ASP A 230 15.34 -11.68 -21.70
N VAL A 231 15.38 -11.37 -20.39
CA VAL A 231 16.43 -10.51 -19.82
C VAL A 231 17.80 -11.15 -20.03
N ASP A 232 18.71 -10.43 -20.69
CA ASP A 232 20.11 -10.82 -20.81
C ASP A 232 20.86 -10.39 -19.55
N CYS A 233 21.01 -11.35 -18.64
CA CYS A 233 21.73 -11.15 -17.40
C CYS A 233 22.69 -12.30 -17.14
N GLN A 234 23.99 -12.00 -17.13
CA GLN A 234 25.03 -12.98 -16.74
C GLN A 234 25.15 -13.11 -15.22
N PHE A 235 25.03 -12.01 -14.48
CA PHE A 235 25.00 -11.97 -13.02
C PHE A 235 24.50 -10.61 -12.52
N VAL A 236 24.06 -10.55 -11.26
CA VAL A 236 23.68 -9.33 -10.53
C VAL A 236 24.30 -9.30 -9.14
N TYR A 237 24.19 -8.16 -8.46
CA TYR A 237 24.48 -8.02 -7.04
C TYR A 237 23.20 -7.71 -6.26
N LEU A 238 23.01 -8.35 -5.11
CA LEU A 238 21.89 -8.06 -4.22
C LEU A 238 22.26 -7.11 -3.07
N LEU A 239 23.54 -6.72 -2.97
CA LEU A 239 23.99 -5.64 -2.09
C LEU A 239 24.80 -4.58 -2.87
N GLU A 240 24.53 -3.31 -2.60
CA GLU A 240 25.29 -2.17 -3.12
C GLU A 240 26.69 -2.19 -2.52
N ASN A 241 26.76 -2.28 -1.19
CA ASN A 241 27.99 -2.34 -0.41
C ASN A 241 28.27 -3.77 0.06
N PRO A 242 29.53 -4.18 0.18
CA PRO A 242 29.87 -5.49 0.73
C PRO A 242 29.38 -5.67 2.18
N GLU A 243 29.12 -6.91 2.58
CA GLU A 243 28.85 -7.23 3.99
C GLU A 243 30.02 -6.78 4.87
N PRO A 244 29.78 -6.25 6.08
CA PRO A 244 30.82 -5.74 6.95
C PRO A 244 31.96 -6.75 7.17
N GLY A 245 33.19 -6.35 6.83
CA GLY A 245 34.38 -7.19 6.99
C GLY A 245 34.61 -8.20 5.85
N THR A 246 33.86 -8.11 4.74
CA THR A 246 34.01 -8.98 3.57
C THR A 246 34.02 -8.17 2.27
N ASP A 247 34.35 -8.83 1.15
CA ASP A 247 34.15 -8.29 -0.21
C ASP A 247 32.84 -8.81 -0.86
N ASN A 248 31.99 -9.49 -0.08
CA ASN A 248 30.77 -10.13 -0.57
C ASN A 248 29.65 -9.09 -0.77
N ARG A 249 29.29 -8.85 -2.02
CA ARG A 249 28.15 -7.99 -2.42
C ARG A 249 26.90 -8.80 -2.80
N GLU A 250 26.85 -10.04 -2.35
CA GLU A 250 25.81 -11.02 -2.67
C GLU A 250 25.59 -11.15 -4.19
N ARG A 251 26.65 -11.57 -4.89
CA ARG A 251 26.58 -11.83 -6.34
C ARG A 251 25.68 -13.04 -6.62
N ARG A 252 24.78 -12.94 -7.59
CA ARG A 252 23.95 -14.05 -8.10
C ARG A 252 24.19 -14.26 -9.61
N PRO A 253 24.44 -15.49 -10.08
CA PRO A 253 24.80 -16.66 -9.26
C PRO A 253 26.10 -16.39 -8.46
N SER A 254 26.33 -17.13 -7.38
CA SER A 254 27.52 -16.91 -6.53
C SER A 254 28.83 -17.20 -7.27
N SER A 255 28.78 -18.04 -8.31
CA SER A 255 29.85 -18.29 -9.28
C SER A 255 29.27 -18.53 -10.68
N GLY A 256 30.08 -18.42 -11.73
CA GLY A 256 29.63 -18.60 -13.12
C GLY A 256 28.69 -17.51 -13.62
N GLU A 257 27.92 -17.84 -14.65
CA GLU A 257 26.91 -16.95 -15.26
C GLU A 257 25.55 -17.66 -15.26
N PHE A 258 24.46 -16.90 -15.13
CA PHE A 258 23.11 -17.43 -15.30
C PHE A 258 22.97 -18.09 -16.68
N GLN A 259 22.33 -19.26 -16.70
CA GLN A 259 21.84 -19.85 -17.93
C GLN A 259 20.54 -19.15 -18.38
N PRO A 260 20.14 -19.29 -19.66
CA PRO A 260 18.90 -18.70 -20.16
C PRO A 260 17.70 -19.02 -19.24
N GLY A 261 17.01 -17.97 -18.80
CA GLY A 261 15.84 -18.05 -17.92
C GLY A 261 16.12 -18.20 -16.41
N GLU A 262 17.35 -18.46 -15.98
CA GLU A 262 17.66 -18.59 -14.54
C GLU A 262 17.55 -17.27 -13.78
N PHE A 263 17.87 -16.15 -14.43
CA PHE A 263 17.69 -14.83 -13.82
C PHE A 263 16.23 -14.59 -13.41
N THR A 264 15.28 -14.86 -14.31
CA THR A 264 13.85 -14.67 -14.04
C THR A 264 13.38 -15.57 -12.90
N LYS A 265 13.90 -16.80 -12.83
CA LYS A 265 13.60 -17.74 -11.73
C LYS A 265 13.96 -17.20 -10.34
N LEU A 266 14.97 -16.34 -10.23
CA LEU A 266 15.36 -15.70 -8.96
C LEU A 266 14.23 -14.84 -8.38
N PHE A 267 13.40 -14.27 -9.24
CA PHE A 267 12.31 -13.36 -8.86
C PHE A 267 10.92 -13.96 -9.09
N GLN A 268 10.84 -15.22 -9.51
CA GLN A 268 9.61 -15.88 -9.94
C GLN A 268 8.54 -15.89 -8.84
N GLU A 269 8.93 -16.08 -7.58
CA GLU A 269 7.97 -16.05 -6.45
C GLU A 269 7.23 -14.71 -6.40
N VAL A 270 7.93 -13.59 -6.59
CA VAL A 270 7.32 -12.25 -6.59
C VAL A 270 6.54 -11.99 -7.88
N LEU A 271 6.93 -12.62 -8.99
CA LEU A 271 6.29 -12.43 -10.30
C LEU A 271 5.01 -13.24 -10.50
N ASP A 272 4.89 -14.38 -9.81
CA ASP A 272 3.76 -15.29 -9.93
C ASP A 272 2.71 -15.07 -8.85
N THR A 273 2.89 -14.10 -7.95
CA THR A 273 1.92 -13.84 -6.88
C THR A 273 1.20 -12.50 -7.03
N VAL A 274 -0.05 -12.48 -6.59
CA VAL A 274 -0.77 -11.27 -6.24
C VAL A 274 -0.89 -11.24 -4.72
N ASP A 275 -0.30 -10.22 -4.10
CA ASP A 275 -0.33 -10.03 -2.66
C ASP A 275 -1.60 -9.26 -2.28
N LEU A 276 -2.53 -9.92 -1.58
CA LEU A 276 -3.75 -9.31 -1.06
C LEU A 276 -3.52 -8.91 0.41
N ILE A 277 -3.47 -7.61 0.67
CA ILE A 277 -3.10 -7.06 1.99
C ILE A 277 -4.35 -6.63 2.77
N PHE A 278 -4.57 -7.22 3.94
CA PHE A 278 -5.65 -6.91 4.86
C PHE A 278 -5.08 -6.28 6.11
N ARG A 279 -5.50 -5.06 6.45
CA ARG A 279 -4.92 -4.28 7.56
C ARG A 279 -5.62 -4.47 8.90
N ASN A 280 -6.81 -5.08 8.91
CA ASN A 280 -7.67 -5.21 10.09
C ASN A 280 -8.18 -6.65 10.24
N GLY A 281 -7.34 -7.64 9.96
CA GLY A 281 -7.73 -9.04 9.82
C GLY A 281 -8.56 -9.31 8.57
N VAL A 282 -8.92 -10.58 8.37
CA VAL A 282 -9.65 -11.07 7.20
C VAL A 282 -11.01 -11.62 7.62
N ASP A 283 -12.10 -11.16 6.99
CA ASP A 283 -13.38 -11.85 7.09
C ASP A 283 -13.38 -13.00 6.06
N TRP A 284 -13.18 -14.22 6.54
CA TRP A 284 -12.96 -15.37 5.66
C TRP A 284 -14.21 -15.75 4.84
N LYS A 285 -15.41 -15.39 5.28
CA LYS A 285 -16.64 -15.60 4.47
C LYS A 285 -16.68 -14.63 3.30
N ALA A 286 -16.37 -13.37 3.56
CA ALA A 286 -16.24 -12.36 2.52
C ALA A 286 -15.10 -12.69 1.55
N PHE A 287 -13.96 -13.14 2.09
CA PHE A 287 -12.81 -13.57 1.32
C PHE A 287 -13.17 -14.71 0.37
N ILE A 288 -13.74 -15.81 0.88
CA ILE A 288 -14.10 -16.98 0.05
C ILE A 288 -15.08 -16.58 -1.04
N ALA A 289 -16.10 -15.77 -0.71
CA ALA A 289 -17.08 -15.31 -1.69
C ALA A 289 -16.42 -14.47 -2.81
N ALA A 290 -15.52 -13.55 -2.44
CA ALA A 290 -14.80 -12.72 -3.40
C ALA A 290 -13.81 -13.52 -4.24
N PHE A 291 -12.99 -14.35 -3.60
CA PHE A 291 -11.99 -15.19 -4.26
C PHE A 291 -12.64 -16.15 -5.27
N THR A 292 -13.73 -16.82 -4.86
CA THR A 292 -14.49 -17.71 -5.75
C THR A 292 -15.02 -16.95 -6.95
N LYS A 293 -15.55 -15.73 -6.74
CA LYS A 293 -16.07 -14.91 -7.83
C LYS A 293 -14.98 -14.52 -8.82
N VAL A 294 -13.82 -14.11 -8.32
CA VAL A 294 -12.66 -13.79 -9.17
C VAL A 294 -12.14 -15.01 -9.92
N GLN A 295 -12.16 -16.20 -9.31
CA GLN A 295 -11.82 -17.45 -10.01
C GLN A 295 -12.78 -17.75 -11.17
N VAL A 296 -14.09 -17.54 -11.00
CA VAL A 296 -15.08 -17.72 -12.08
C VAL A 296 -14.94 -16.63 -13.15
N GLU A 297 -14.66 -15.40 -12.76
CA GLU A 297 -14.49 -14.28 -13.71
C GLU A 297 -13.16 -14.36 -14.50
N ASN A 298 -12.25 -15.24 -14.08
CA ASN A 298 -10.96 -15.48 -14.72
C ASN A 298 -10.75 -17.00 -14.93
N GLU A 299 -11.75 -17.71 -15.48
CA GLU A 299 -11.72 -19.16 -15.75
C GLU A 299 -10.49 -19.63 -16.54
N ASP A 300 -9.90 -18.75 -17.34
CA ASP A 300 -8.69 -19.02 -18.14
C ASP A 300 -7.41 -19.05 -17.30
N ALA A 301 -7.46 -18.64 -16.03
CA ALA A 301 -6.32 -18.51 -15.13
C ALA A 301 -6.50 -19.35 -13.86
N GLU A 302 -5.63 -20.33 -13.65
CA GLU A 302 -5.63 -21.13 -12.43
C GLU A 302 -5.08 -20.32 -11.24
N LEU A 303 -5.97 -19.64 -10.52
CA LEU A 303 -5.63 -18.88 -9.31
C LEU A 303 -5.62 -19.81 -8.09
N ALA A 304 -4.53 -19.79 -7.32
CA ALA A 304 -4.40 -20.60 -6.11
C ALA A 304 -3.80 -19.79 -4.97
N ILE A 305 -4.27 -20.00 -3.74
CA ILE A 305 -3.60 -19.41 -2.56
C ILE A 305 -2.28 -20.14 -2.36
N GLN A 306 -1.18 -19.40 -2.41
CA GLN A 306 0.16 -19.91 -2.20
C GLN A 306 0.54 -19.87 -0.72
N SER A 307 0.29 -18.73 -0.06
CA SER A 307 0.55 -18.55 1.37
C SER A 307 -0.41 -17.56 2.02
N ILE A 308 -0.55 -17.68 3.34
CA ILE A 308 -1.22 -16.70 4.20
C ILE A 308 -0.20 -16.34 5.28
N GLU A 309 0.18 -15.08 5.33
CA GLU A 309 1.24 -14.57 6.21
C GLU A 309 0.66 -13.55 7.18
N ASN A 310 0.76 -13.82 8.49
CA ASN A 310 0.48 -12.83 9.53
C ASN A 310 1.72 -11.95 9.72
N LYS A 311 1.59 -10.64 9.51
CA LYS A 311 2.68 -9.66 9.63
C LYS A 311 2.70 -8.96 10.99
N GLY A 312 1.81 -9.33 11.91
CA GLY A 312 1.60 -8.63 13.18
C GLY A 312 0.65 -7.43 13.04
N ASP A 313 0.22 -6.87 14.18
CA ASP A 313 -0.67 -5.69 14.26
C ASP A 313 -1.99 -5.82 13.48
N GLY A 314 -2.50 -7.04 13.34
CA GLY A 314 -3.73 -7.33 12.58
C GLY A 314 -3.55 -7.29 11.05
N VAL A 315 -2.31 -7.17 10.56
CA VAL A 315 -2.01 -7.21 9.12
C VAL A 315 -1.84 -8.65 8.65
N VAL A 316 -2.65 -9.06 7.67
CA VAL A 316 -2.57 -10.37 7.02
C VAL A 316 -2.32 -10.17 5.53
N VAL A 317 -1.35 -10.89 4.97
CA VAL A 317 -1.05 -10.91 3.54
C VAL A 317 -1.39 -12.28 2.99
N VAL A 318 -2.30 -12.33 2.02
CA VAL A 318 -2.64 -13.56 1.30
C VAL A 318 -1.97 -13.51 -0.07
N LYS A 319 -0.95 -14.35 -0.29
CA LYS A 319 -0.28 -14.47 -1.59
C LYS A 319 -1.05 -15.43 -2.48
N VAL A 320 -1.52 -14.94 -3.62
CA VAL A 320 -2.26 -15.72 -4.61
C VAL A 320 -1.38 -15.99 -5.81
N SER A 321 -1.04 -17.25 -6.05
CA SER A 321 -0.40 -17.70 -7.28
C SER A 321 -1.30 -17.44 -8.48
N VAL A 322 -0.74 -16.84 -9.53
CA VAL A 322 -1.42 -16.49 -10.77
C VAL A 322 -0.54 -16.85 -11.97
N PRO A 323 -1.13 -17.31 -13.10
CA PRO A 323 -0.34 -17.61 -14.29
C PRO A 323 0.39 -16.37 -14.84
N PRO A 324 1.58 -16.54 -15.46
CA PRO A 324 2.44 -15.44 -15.88
C PRO A 324 1.76 -14.42 -16.80
N ASP A 325 0.94 -14.89 -17.75
CA ASP A 325 0.29 -14.10 -18.80
C ASP A 325 -1.00 -13.40 -18.35
N THR A 326 -1.40 -13.56 -17.09
CA THR A 326 -2.67 -13.04 -16.60
C THR A 326 -2.57 -11.54 -16.28
N ASN A 327 -3.67 -10.79 -16.46
CA ASN A 327 -3.72 -9.40 -16.01
C ASN A 327 -3.88 -9.34 -14.47
N LYS A 328 -2.76 -9.31 -13.78
CA LYS A 328 -2.67 -9.39 -12.32
C LYS A 328 -3.22 -8.16 -11.60
N GLU A 329 -3.09 -6.97 -12.20
CA GLU A 329 -3.69 -5.73 -11.68
C GLU A 329 -5.22 -5.81 -11.73
N LYS A 330 -5.77 -6.35 -12.83
CA LYS A 330 -7.20 -6.65 -12.94
C LYS A 330 -7.64 -7.64 -11.86
N ILE A 331 -6.90 -8.73 -11.65
CA ILE A 331 -7.20 -9.72 -10.59
C ILE A 331 -7.25 -9.05 -9.20
N HIS A 332 -6.23 -8.24 -8.88
CA HIS A 332 -6.18 -7.53 -7.60
C HIS A 332 -7.37 -6.57 -7.44
N SER A 333 -7.68 -5.79 -8.49
CA SER A 333 -8.80 -4.84 -8.50
C SER A 333 -10.16 -5.55 -8.37
N ASP A 334 -10.40 -6.58 -9.19
CA ASP A 334 -11.62 -7.39 -9.17
C ASP A 334 -11.81 -8.04 -7.80
N PHE A 335 -10.75 -8.59 -7.21
CA PHE A 335 -10.78 -9.15 -5.86
C PHE A 335 -11.16 -8.10 -4.82
N THR A 336 -10.48 -6.95 -4.82
CA THR A 336 -10.72 -5.88 -3.86
C THR A 336 -12.18 -5.42 -3.89
N GLN A 337 -12.72 -5.19 -5.09
CA GLN A 337 -14.12 -4.78 -5.25
C GLN A 337 -15.09 -5.86 -4.78
N ASN A 338 -14.84 -7.12 -5.16
CA ASN A 338 -15.70 -8.23 -4.77
C ASN A 338 -15.65 -8.50 -3.25
N TYR A 339 -14.49 -8.30 -2.61
CA TYR A 339 -14.32 -8.43 -1.17
C TYR A 339 -15.13 -7.39 -0.39
N GLU A 340 -15.08 -6.12 -0.80
CA GLU A 340 -15.88 -5.07 -0.16
C GLU A 340 -17.39 -5.34 -0.26
N LEU A 341 -17.85 -5.84 -1.41
CA LEU A 341 -19.26 -6.20 -1.61
C LEU A 341 -19.67 -7.38 -0.73
N ALA A 342 -18.83 -8.41 -0.68
CA ALA A 342 -19.09 -9.59 0.14
C ALA A 342 -19.07 -9.25 1.64
N LEU A 343 -18.12 -8.42 2.08
CA LEU A 343 -18.02 -7.96 3.47
C LEU A 343 -19.30 -7.25 3.91
N LYS A 344 -19.80 -6.30 3.10
CA LYS A 344 -21.07 -5.61 3.37
C LYS A 344 -22.26 -6.58 3.46
N ALA A 345 -22.29 -7.62 2.63
CA ALA A 345 -23.34 -8.63 2.65
C ALA A 345 -23.28 -9.50 3.93
N VAL A 346 -22.08 -9.89 4.34
CA VAL A 346 -21.81 -10.65 5.57
C VAL A 346 -22.20 -9.83 6.80
N GLU A 347 -21.76 -8.58 6.89
CA GLU A 347 -22.13 -7.67 7.98
C GLU A 347 -23.65 -7.48 8.09
N LYS A 348 -24.35 -7.35 6.95
CA LYS A 348 -25.81 -7.22 6.92
C LYS A 348 -26.49 -8.47 7.48
N LYS A 349 -25.99 -9.67 7.14
CA LYS A 349 -26.48 -10.93 7.70
C LYS A 349 -26.25 -11.01 9.21
N TYR A 350 -25.06 -10.63 9.69
CA TYR A 350 -24.77 -10.60 11.13
C TYR A 350 -25.69 -9.63 11.89
N LYS A 351 -25.88 -8.41 11.37
CA LYS A 351 -26.81 -7.42 11.96
C LYS A 351 -28.25 -7.95 12.01
N ALA A 352 -28.69 -8.68 10.99
CA ALA A 352 -30.02 -9.31 10.99
C ALA A 352 -30.11 -10.45 12.03
N LYS A 353 -29.08 -11.29 12.14
CA LYS A 353 -29.02 -12.38 13.13
C LYS A 353 -29.01 -11.84 14.57
N LEU A 354 -28.24 -10.78 14.83
CA LEU A 354 -28.24 -10.07 16.12
C LEU A 354 -29.64 -9.54 16.47
N LYS A 355 -30.30 -8.82 15.56
CA LYS A 355 -31.68 -8.35 15.78
C LYS A 355 -32.68 -9.48 16.04
N ALA A 356 -32.51 -10.62 15.36
CA ALA A 356 -33.36 -11.79 15.59
C ALA A 356 -33.12 -12.38 17.00
N ARG A 357 -31.86 -12.46 17.44
CA ARG A 357 -31.51 -12.89 18.81
C ARG A 357 -32.00 -11.92 19.88
N ASP A 358 -31.91 -10.61 19.65
CA ASP A 358 -32.44 -9.61 20.59
C ASP A 358 -33.95 -9.79 20.78
N ARG A 359 -34.69 -10.06 19.69
CA ARG A 359 -36.13 -10.37 19.77
C ARG A 359 -36.39 -11.65 20.54
N GLU A 360 -35.59 -12.68 20.33
CA GLU A 360 -35.69 -13.95 21.05
C GLU A 360 -35.47 -13.75 22.56
N ILE A 361 -34.47 -12.97 22.95
CA ILE A 361 -34.20 -12.61 24.36
C ILE A 361 -35.41 -11.89 24.99
N VAL A 362 -36.05 -10.97 24.25
CA VAL A 362 -37.25 -10.28 24.73
C VAL A 362 -38.39 -11.27 24.96
N ILE A 363 -38.66 -12.19 24.02
CA ILE A 363 -39.69 -13.22 24.17
C ILE A 363 -39.42 -14.10 25.40
N TYR A 364 -38.18 -14.55 25.60
CA TYR A 364 -37.82 -15.33 26.78
C TYR A 364 -38.01 -14.55 28.10
N ARG A 365 -37.70 -13.26 28.11
CA ARG A 365 -37.91 -12.39 29.28
C ARG A 365 -39.40 -12.22 29.60
N GLU A 366 -40.25 -12.04 28.58
CA GLU A 366 -41.70 -11.94 28.74
C GLU A 366 -42.30 -13.26 29.24
N GLN A 367 -41.87 -14.40 28.71
CA GLN A 367 -42.29 -15.72 29.19
C GLN A 367 -41.93 -15.93 30.67
N ASN A 368 -40.71 -15.58 31.07
CA ASN A 368 -40.28 -15.68 32.46
C ASN A 368 -41.05 -14.73 33.40
N ALA A 369 -41.39 -13.53 32.93
CA ALA A 369 -42.23 -12.60 33.69
C ALA A 369 -43.66 -13.14 33.89
N ASN A 370 -44.26 -13.70 32.84
CA ASN A 370 -45.57 -14.36 32.91
C ASN A 370 -45.57 -15.57 33.85
N LEU A 371 -44.48 -16.35 33.90
CA LEU A 371 -44.33 -17.46 34.83
C LEU A 371 -44.36 -16.97 36.29
N TRP A 372 -43.69 -15.86 36.58
CA TRP A 372 -43.70 -15.23 37.90
C TRP A 372 -45.08 -14.75 38.34
N ASP A 373 -45.88 -14.22 37.42
CA ASP A 373 -47.27 -13.83 37.70
C ASP A 373 -48.20 -15.04 37.90
N ILE A 374 -47.96 -16.14 37.19
CA ILE A 374 -48.64 -17.43 37.45
C ILE A 374 -48.30 -17.93 38.86
N ILE A 375 -47.01 -17.93 39.24
CA ILE A 375 -46.56 -18.36 40.57
C ILE A 375 -47.20 -17.52 41.68
N LYS A 376 -47.23 -16.18 41.55
CA LYS A 376 -47.89 -15.30 42.52
C LYS A 376 -49.38 -15.57 42.66
N ARG A 377 -50.06 -15.88 41.56
CA ARG A 377 -51.50 -16.13 41.53
C ARG A 377 -51.87 -17.49 42.12
N GLU A 378 -51.04 -18.51 41.90
CA GLU A 378 -51.20 -19.82 42.55
C GLU A 378 -50.85 -19.77 44.05
N ALA A 379 -49.84 -18.98 44.44
CA ALA A 379 -49.51 -18.76 45.86
C ALA A 379 -50.60 -18.00 46.64
N ASN A 380 -51.48 -17.24 45.95
CA ASN A 380 -52.59 -16.50 46.53
C ASN A 380 -53.95 -17.25 46.48
N ARG A 381 -53.98 -18.53 46.07
CA ARG A 381 -55.21 -19.34 46.20
C ARG A 381 -55.43 -19.71 47.68
N PRO A 382 -56.62 -19.47 48.26
CA PRO A 382 -56.93 -19.94 49.61
C PRO A 382 -56.95 -21.48 49.62
N ILE A 383 -56.12 -22.09 50.46
CA ILE A 383 -56.24 -23.51 50.79
C ILE A 383 -57.50 -23.66 51.65
N GLN A 384 -58.58 -24.19 51.08
CA GLN A 384 -59.75 -24.58 51.84
C GLN A 384 -59.85 -26.11 51.91
N ASN A 385 -59.78 -26.58 53.15
CA ASN A 385 -60.12 -27.89 53.68
C ASN A 385 -59.14 -29.03 53.36
N ILE A 386 -58.39 -29.47 54.37
CA ILE A 386 -58.68 -30.71 55.10
C ILE A 386 -58.24 -30.48 56.56
N ILE A 387 -59.20 -30.45 57.48
CA ILE A 387 -59.02 -30.67 58.92
C ILE A 387 -59.79 -31.95 59.28
N ASP A 388 -59.27 -32.67 60.27
CA ASP A 388 -59.81 -33.80 61.03
C ASP A 388 -59.49 -35.23 60.54
N VAL A 389 -58.37 -35.76 61.05
CA VAL A 389 -58.42 -36.99 61.87
C VAL A 389 -57.48 -36.84 63.08
N THR A 390 -58.11 -36.53 64.22
CA THR A 390 -57.90 -36.98 65.60
C THR A 390 -56.61 -37.70 66.03
N ALA A 391 -56.11 -37.24 67.19
CA ALA A 391 -55.05 -37.77 68.03
C ALA A 391 -55.12 -39.27 68.36
N LYS A 392 -53.95 -39.96 68.34
CA LYS A 392 -53.56 -40.99 69.32
C LYS A 392 -52.08 -41.43 69.20
N ALA A 393 -51.41 -41.49 70.36
CA ALA A 393 -50.17 -42.21 70.69
C ALA A 393 -48.88 -41.71 70.01
N GLU A 394 -47.94 -41.06 70.70
CA GLU A 394 -47.01 -41.58 71.73
C GLU A 394 -46.30 -42.89 71.35
N ASN A 395 -44.96 -42.82 71.45
CA ASN A 395 -43.92 -43.85 71.33
C ASN A 395 -43.57 -44.33 69.90
N ASP A 396 -42.52 -43.76 69.31
CA ASP A 396 -41.22 -44.44 69.37
C ASP A 396 -40.06 -43.57 68.84
N MET A 397 -38.92 -43.74 69.51
CA MET A 397 -37.59 -43.29 69.13
C MET A 397 -37.21 -43.78 67.71
N SER A 398 -36.56 -42.96 66.88
CA SER A 398 -35.09 -42.91 66.73
C SER A 398 -34.65 -42.10 65.50
N ASP A 399 -33.45 -41.55 65.63
CA ASP A 399 -32.49 -41.22 64.56
C ASP A 399 -32.58 -39.89 63.79
N ASN A 400 -31.95 -38.90 64.45
CA ASN A 400 -30.81 -38.10 63.97
C ASN A 400 -31.05 -36.98 62.93
N PRO A 401 -30.89 -35.69 63.32
CA PRO A 401 -30.89 -34.57 62.39
C PRO A 401 -29.46 -34.19 61.99
N HIS A 402 -29.15 -34.19 60.69
CA HIS A 402 -28.08 -33.33 60.17
C HIS A 402 -28.70 -32.13 59.45
N THR A 403 -28.83 -31.06 60.23
CA THR A 403 -29.20 -29.72 59.80
C THR A 403 -28.09 -29.10 58.96
N PHE A 404 -28.49 -28.61 57.79
CA PHE A 404 -27.87 -27.48 57.10
C PHE A 404 -27.73 -26.29 58.05
N ASN A 405 -26.59 -25.58 57.99
CA ASN A 405 -26.61 -24.15 58.27
C ASN A 405 -25.54 -23.40 57.47
N ILE A 406 -26.00 -22.37 56.78
CA ILE A 406 -25.23 -21.34 56.09
C ILE A 406 -24.96 -20.26 57.12
N ASP A 407 -23.73 -19.74 57.20
CA ASP A 407 -23.55 -18.40 57.75
C ASP A 407 -22.43 -17.61 57.08
N GLN A 408 -22.61 -16.31 57.16
CA GLN A 408 -22.19 -15.26 56.26
C GLN A 408 -21.13 -14.38 56.95
N ARG A 409 -20.34 -13.64 56.15
CA ARG A 409 -19.48 -12.47 56.53
C ARG A 409 -18.11 -12.84 57.15
N HIS A 410 -17.01 -12.10 57.06
CA HIS A 410 -16.73 -10.66 56.87
C HIS A 410 -15.30 -10.49 56.29
N ALA A 411 -15.05 -9.35 55.63
CA ALA A 411 -13.72 -8.88 55.22
C ALA A 411 -13.03 -8.07 56.33
N THR A 412 -11.69 -8.15 56.44
CA THR A 412 -10.80 -7.06 56.92
C THR A 412 -9.34 -7.25 56.45
N ASN A 413 -8.76 -6.13 55.99
CA ASN A 413 -7.36 -5.88 55.62
C ASN A 413 -6.35 -6.03 56.78
N ALA A 414 -5.07 -6.32 56.47
CA ALA A 414 -3.94 -5.39 56.71
C ALA A 414 -2.53 -5.98 56.41
N ASN A 415 -1.73 -5.16 55.71
CA ASN A 415 -0.27 -4.92 55.78
C ASN A 415 0.77 -5.84 55.11
N ALA A 416 1.49 -5.20 54.18
CA ALA A 416 2.71 -5.60 53.47
C ALA A 416 3.98 -5.58 54.37
N PRO A 417 5.17 -5.96 53.85
CA PRO A 417 5.94 -5.00 53.05
C PRO A 417 6.66 -5.57 51.81
N ILE A 418 6.89 -4.63 50.90
CA ILE A 418 7.72 -4.70 49.69
C ILE A 418 9.20 -4.77 50.09
N ALA A 419 9.98 -5.62 49.41
CA ALA A 419 11.43 -5.47 49.31
C ALA A 419 11.87 -5.61 47.84
N THR A 420 12.48 -4.54 47.36
CA THR A 420 13.13 -4.32 46.07
C THR A 420 14.49 -5.02 45.98
N GLY A 421 14.86 -5.50 44.80
CA GLY A 421 16.24 -5.91 44.47
C GLY A 421 16.38 -6.31 43.00
N ASP A 422 17.19 -5.54 42.27
CA ASP A 422 17.36 -5.52 40.81
C ASP A 422 18.03 -6.75 40.15
N ASN A 423 17.80 -6.83 38.84
CA ASN A 423 18.63 -7.37 37.76
C ASN A 423 18.85 -8.89 37.63
N ALA A 424 18.20 -9.51 36.64
CA ALA A 424 18.88 -10.16 35.52
C ALA A 424 17.88 -10.62 34.45
N THR A 425 17.99 -10.04 33.26
CA THR A 425 17.59 -10.66 31.99
C THR A 425 18.25 -12.03 31.86
N GLN A 426 17.47 -13.09 31.93
CA GLN A 426 17.81 -14.43 31.47
C GLN A 426 16.60 -14.97 30.71
N ASN A 427 16.85 -15.28 29.43
CA ASN A 427 16.00 -16.12 28.60
C ASN A 427 15.57 -17.36 29.39
N ILE A 428 14.27 -17.54 29.56
CA ILE A 428 13.69 -18.83 29.93
C ILE A 428 12.73 -19.20 28.80
N GLU A 429 13.14 -20.19 28.02
CA GLU A 429 12.24 -21.02 27.23
C GLU A 429 11.20 -21.63 28.20
N ASN A 430 10.03 -21.00 28.29
CA ASN A 430 8.91 -21.48 29.11
C ASN A 430 8.21 -22.65 28.40
N ASN A 431 8.83 -23.82 28.40
CA ASN A 431 8.22 -25.09 27.99
C ASN A 431 7.70 -25.91 29.18
N ASN A 432 7.02 -25.26 30.13
CA ASN A 432 6.30 -25.97 31.20
C ASN A 432 4.89 -25.40 31.39
N ALA A 433 4.01 -25.71 30.44
CA ALA A 433 2.57 -25.64 30.63
C ALA A 433 2.17 -26.52 31.84
N THR A 434 1.33 -25.98 32.72
CA THR A 434 0.76 -26.72 33.86
C THR A 434 -0.05 -27.94 33.38
N PRO A 435 -0.24 -28.98 34.22
CA PRO A 435 -1.01 -30.17 33.84
C PRO A 435 -2.42 -29.86 33.31
N GLU A 436 -3.09 -28.87 33.90
CA GLU A 436 -4.40 -28.39 33.46
C GLU A 436 -4.35 -27.68 32.10
N GLN A 437 -3.26 -26.97 31.78
CA GLN A 437 -3.05 -26.33 30.48
C GLN A 437 -2.77 -27.35 29.37
N LYS A 438 -1.96 -28.39 29.66
CA LYS A 438 -1.71 -29.49 28.71
C LYS A 438 -3.00 -30.28 28.42
N GLN A 439 -3.84 -30.47 29.43
CA GLN A 439 -5.12 -31.15 29.27
C GLN A 439 -6.12 -30.32 28.45
N ASN A 440 -6.26 -29.02 28.72
CA ASN A 440 -7.11 -28.14 27.92
C ASN A 440 -6.67 -28.04 26.45
N LEU A 441 -5.36 -28.02 26.18
CA LEU A 441 -4.81 -28.04 24.83
C LEU A 441 -5.13 -29.36 24.11
N ALA A 442 -4.90 -30.50 24.77
CA ALA A 442 -5.20 -31.82 24.21
C ALA A 442 -6.70 -32.02 23.92
N GLU A 443 -7.57 -31.55 24.81
CA GLU A 443 -9.03 -31.62 24.62
C GLU A 443 -9.48 -30.75 23.45
N ALA A 444 -9.01 -29.50 23.37
CA ALA A 444 -9.32 -28.60 22.27
C ALA A 444 -8.83 -29.18 20.93
N ALA A 445 -7.60 -29.66 20.87
CA ALA A 445 -7.04 -30.28 19.67
C ALA A 445 -7.84 -31.52 19.26
N ALA A 446 -8.23 -32.38 20.20
CA ALA A 446 -9.02 -33.57 19.90
C ALA A 446 -10.41 -33.24 19.31
N GLU A 447 -11.11 -32.27 19.88
CA GLU A 447 -12.42 -31.83 19.39
C GLU A 447 -12.31 -31.21 17.98
N ILE A 448 -11.26 -30.40 17.73
CA ILE A 448 -10.99 -29.82 16.41
C ILE A 448 -10.57 -30.87 15.39
N GLN A 449 -9.72 -31.83 15.77
CA GLN A 449 -9.32 -32.95 14.93
C GLN A 449 -10.55 -33.76 14.48
N GLN A 450 -11.48 -34.02 15.39
CA GLN A 450 -12.71 -34.74 15.07
C GLN A 450 -13.58 -33.96 14.09
N LEU A 451 -13.72 -32.64 14.26
CA LEU A 451 -14.45 -31.78 13.33
C LEU A 451 -13.82 -31.76 11.93
N LEU A 452 -12.50 -31.64 11.86
CA LEU A 452 -11.75 -31.69 10.61
C LEU A 452 -11.94 -33.03 9.89
N ASN A 453 -11.80 -34.15 10.60
CA ASN A 453 -11.98 -35.48 10.04
C ASN A 453 -13.42 -35.68 9.54
N GLN A 454 -14.42 -35.29 10.32
CA GLN A 454 -15.83 -35.44 9.95
C GLN A 454 -16.20 -34.62 8.71
N LEU A 455 -15.76 -33.36 8.67
CA LEU A 455 -16.08 -32.45 7.58
C LEU A 455 -15.29 -32.79 6.31
N SER A 456 -14.08 -33.33 6.43
CA SER A 456 -13.28 -33.78 5.29
C SER A 456 -13.74 -35.11 4.70
N GLN A 457 -14.50 -35.91 5.46
CA GLN A 457 -15.17 -37.12 4.95
C GLN A 457 -16.46 -36.82 4.19
N THR A 458 -17.13 -35.71 4.53
CA THR A 458 -18.44 -35.35 3.98
C THR A 458 -18.37 -34.29 2.88
N ASN A 459 -17.22 -33.60 2.77
CA ASN A 459 -16.97 -32.60 1.74
C ASN A 459 -15.72 -32.98 0.92
N PRO A 460 -15.70 -32.71 -0.40
CA PRO A 460 -14.47 -32.80 -1.19
C PRO A 460 -13.37 -31.93 -0.58
N THR A 461 -12.11 -32.32 -0.75
CA THR A 461 -10.92 -31.58 -0.28
C THR A 461 -9.82 -31.53 -1.34
N THR A 462 -10.18 -31.76 -2.60
CA THR A 462 -9.25 -31.89 -3.73
C THR A 462 -8.70 -30.56 -4.21
N THR A 463 -9.52 -29.51 -4.26
CA THR A 463 -9.14 -28.16 -4.69
C THR A 463 -8.93 -27.22 -3.51
N SER A 464 -8.18 -26.12 -3.68
CA SER A 464 -7.99 -25.11 -2.61
C SER A 464 -9.30 -24.50 -2.13
N LYS A 465 -10.28 -24.33 -3.04
CA LYS A 465 -11.64 -23.87 -2.72
C LYS A 465 -12.35 -24.84 -1.77
N GLU A 466 -12.32 -26.12 -2.09
CA GLU A 466 -12.92 -27.19 -1.30
C GLU A 466 -12.29 -27.30 0.09
N LYS A 467 -10.96 -27.20 0.17
CA LYS A 467 -10.21 -27.13 1.44
C LYS A 467 -10.65 -25.95 2.31
N MET A 468 -10.85 -24.76 1.72
CA MET A 468 -11.31 -23.57 2.46
C MET A 468 -12.77 -23.66 2.91
N ILE A 469 -13.64 -24.35 2.15
CA ILE A 469 -15.03 -24.59 2.59
C ILE A 469 -15.03 -25.41 3.88
N VAL A 470 -14.25 -26.49 3.92
CA VAL A 470 -14.12 -27.33 5.12
C VAL A 470 -13.58 -26.53 6.30
N VAL A 471 -12.51 -25.75 6.11
CA VAL A 471 -11.94 -24.91 7.17
C VAL A 471 -12.95 -23.86 7.66
N SER A 472 -13.66 -23.19 6.75
CA SER A 472 -14.70 -22.21 7.11
C SER A 472 -15.81 -22.84 7.93
N GLU A 473 -16.20 -24.07 7.62
CA GLU A 473 -17.26 -24.77 8.37
C GLU A 473 -16.79 -25.22 9.75
N VAL A 474 -15.52 -25.63 9.88
CA VAL A 474 -14.90 -25.88 11.20
C VAL A 474 -14.93 -24.60 12.04
N VAL A 475 -14.47 -23.48 11.48
CA VAL A 475 -14.46 -22.17 12.17
C VAL A 475 -15.87 -21.76 12.59
N ASP A 476 -16.87 -21.92 11.71
CA ASP A 476 -18.27 -21.64 12.04
C ASP A 476 -18.78 -22.50 13.19
N LYS A 477 -18.42 -23.78 13.24
CA LYS A 477 -18.79 -24.67 14.35
C LYS A 477 -18.14 -24.24 15.66
N ILE A 478 -16.90 -23.76 15.63
CA ILE A 478 -16.24 -23.23 16.81
C ILE A 478 -16.91 -21.93 17.27
N GLU A 479 -17.14 -20.98 16.36
CA GLU A 479 -17.74 -19.69 16.70
C GLU A 479 -19.16 -19.80 17.26
N ASN A 480 -19.94 -20.78 16.77
CA ASN A 480 -21.30 -21.02 17.27
C ASN A 480 -21.33 -21.92 18.53
N ASN A 481 -20.19 -22.41 19.02
CA ASN A 481 -20.06 -23.18 20.26
C ASN A 481 -19.19 -22.41 21.28
N PRO A 482 -19.80 -21.64 22.21
CA PRO A 482 -19.06 -20.79 23.16
C PRO A 482 -18.06 -21.56 24.03
N THR A 483 -18.38 -22.80 24.39
CA THR A 483 -17.51 -23.66 25.20
C THR A 483 -16.29 -24.09 24.41
N LEU A 484 -16.47 -24.59 23.18
CA LEU A 484 -15.37 -24.97 22.30
C LEU A 484 -14.50 -23.76 21.93
N LYS A 485 -15.12 -22.61 21.63
CA LYS A 485 -14.39 -21.37 21.35
C LYS A 485 -13.50 -20.95 22.53
N ALA A 486 -14.01 -21.00 23.75
CA ALA A 486 -13.25 -20.70 24.95
C ALA A 486 -12.08 -21.69 25.16
N LYS A 487 -12.31 -23.00 24.93
CA LYS A 487 -11.25 -24.01 24.99
C LYS A 487 -10.14 -23.74 23.97
N VAL A 488 -10.50 -23.42 22.72
CA VAL A 488 -9.53 -23.10 21.65
C VAL A 488 -8.73 -21.84 21.98
N ILE A 489 -9.38 -20.76 22.42
CA ILE A 489 -8.69 -19.52 22.82
C ILE A 489 -7.73 -19.78 23.99
N ASN A 490 -8.18 -20.53 25.00
CA ASN A 490 -7.34 -20.87 26.15
C ASN A 490 -6.16 -21.75 25.75
N ALA A 491 -6.35 -22.70 24.84
CA ALA A 491 -5.27 -23.53 24.31
C ALA A 491 -4.23 -22.70 23.54
N LEU A 492 -4.66 -21.74 22.71
CA LEU A 492 -3.78 -20.84 21.97
C LEU A 492 -3.05 -19.82 22.88
N LYS A 493 -3.64 -19.45 24.02
CA LYS A 493 -3.00 -18.58 25.03
C LYS A 493 -2.01 -19.33 25.93
N ALA A 494 -2.28 -20.61 26.21
CA ALA A 494 -1.51 -21.41 27.17
C ALA A 494 -0.39 -22.24 26.53
N GLY A 495 -0.54 -22.65 25.27
CA GLY A 495 0.50 -23.25 24.44
C GLY A 495 0.89 -22.30 23.31
N SER A 496 2.07 -22.44 22.73
CA SER A 496 2.36 -21.72 21.48
C SER A 496 1.41 -22.20 20.38
N VAL A 497 1.09 -21.33 19.42
CA VAL A 497 0.33 -21.68 18.21
C VAL A 497 0.91 -22.93 17.54
N GLU A 498 2.23 -23.07 17.57
CA GLU A 498 2.94 -24.22 17.03
C GLU A 498 2.66 -25.52 17.81
N THR A 499 2.57 -25.48 19.15
CA THR A 499 2.19 -26.68 19.93
C THR A 499 0.73 -27.10 19.70
N PHE A 500 -0.18 -26.15 19.46
CA PHE A 500 -1.56 -26.47 19.10
C PHE A 500 -1.65 -27.08 17.69
N LYS A 501 -0.85 -26.57 16.75
CA LYS A 501 -0.71 -27.07 15.39
C LYS A 501 -0.13 -28.49 15.35
N GLU A 502 0.92 -28.76 16.13
CA GLU A 502 1.53 -30.10 16.25
C GLU A 502 0.58 -31.15 16.84
N ALA A 503 -0.37 -30.71 17.68
CA ALA A 503 -1.38 -31.60 18.27
C ALA A 503 -2.50 -32.01 17.28
N LEU A 504 -2.52 -31.44 16.07
CA LEU A 504 -3.50 -31.72 15.04
C LEU A 504 -2.83 -32.43 13.85
N ASP A 505 -3.24 -33.66 13.58
CA ASP A 505 -2.77 -34.46 12.46
C ASP A 505 -3.80 -34.42 11.32
N HIS A 506 -3.81 -33.32 10.56
CA HIS A 506 -4.72 -33.16 9.43
C HIS A 506 -4.13 -32.29 8.29
N PRO A 507 -4.34 -32.62 7.01
CA PRO A 507 -3.79 -31.84 5.88
C PRO A 507 -4.21 -30.37 5.82
N LEU A 508 -5.31 -30.02 6.51
CA LEU A 508 -5.87 -28.66 6.55
C LEU A 508 -5.42 -27.84 7.76
N VAL A 509 -4.58 -28.41 8.64
CA VAL A 509 -4.14 -27.77 9.89
C VAL A 509 -3.50 -26.42 9.66
N ASN A 510 -2.60 -26.30 8.67
CA ASN A 510 -1.91 -25.04 8.41
C ASN A 510 -2.89 -23.93 8.04
N ILE A 511 -3.93 -24.26 7.26
CA ILE A 511 -4.96 -23.30 6.85
C ILE A 511 -5.83 -22.94 8.06
N LEU A 512 -6.30 -23.93 8.82
CA LEU A 512 -7.14 -23.71 10.00
C LEU A 512 -6.43 -22.88 11.07
N VAL A 513 -5.18 -23.22 11.41
CA VAL A 513 -4.38 -22.52 12.41
C VAL A 513 -4.17 -21.06 12.01
N ALA A 514 -3.77 -20.79 10.76
CA ALA A 514 -3.66 -19.42 10.25
C ALA A 514 -4.99 -18.64 10.31
N THR A 515 -6.13 -19.35 10.30
CA THR A 515 -7.47 -18.75 10.37
C THR A 515 -7.86 -18.34 11.80
N ILE A 516 -7.41 -19.08 12.82
CA ILE A 516 -7.81 -18.90 14.22
C ILE A 516 -6.72 -18.35 15.13
N GLU A 517 -5.48 -18.24 14.64
CA GLU A 517 -4.31 -17.76 15.39
C GLU A 517 -4.57 -16.41 16.08
N GLY A 518 -5.20 -15.46 15.37
CA GLY A 518 -5.53 -14.14 15.91
C GLY A 518 -6.61 -14.13 17.01
N TRP A 519 -7.22 -15.27 17.35
CA TRP A 519 -8.17 -15.35 18.46
C TRP A 519 -7.49 -15.32 19.84
N ALA A 520 -6.18 -15.56 19.91
CA ALA A 520 -5.43 -15.41 21.15
C ALA A 520 -5.27 -13.94 21.56
N ASP A 521 -5.26 -13.01 20.60
CA ASP A 521 -5.02 -11.58 20.85
C ASP A 521 -6.32 -10.76 20.99
N ALA A 522 -7.46 -11.38 20.71
CA ALA A 522 -8.81 -10.83 20.91
C ALA A 522 -9.37 -11.13 22.31
#